data_AF-A0A8S3ETX6-F1
#
_entry.id   AF-A0A8S3ETX6-F1
#
_cell.length_a   1.000
_cell.length_b   1.000
_cell.length_c   1.000
_cell.angle_alpha   90.00
_cell.angle_beta   90.00
_cell.angle_gamma   90.00
#
_symmetry.space_group_name_H-M   'P 1'
#
loop_
_entity.id
_entity.type
_entity.pdbx_description
1 polymer ?
#
loop_
_entity_poly.entity_id
_entity_poly.type
_entity_poly.pdbx_seq_one_letter_code
_entity_poly.pdbx_strand_id
1 'polypeptide(L)'
;MRCIPENAECAEVLIGSMRQLTRPIMAFVRLSQGQIIDNMTEVPLPVRFIFLLIGPAMDEYLEIGRALSTLFSTMDFREAAYQAMDRRDLLNGVNDFLTDSIVLPPGDFDKELLLPIIETAKFKKLNAKRRSTRTRSQHSDRLNDQERRPSQVSKILFSQISTSSHDKQDEDPFQRSGFVFGGVYREMRRRYEHYKSDFFDAFSLNCLVSLIFMFIACLAPALTFGGIIADKTNNRLGVNEMLIASSVNGFLFGFVSGQPLLILGPTGPFLVFEEMVYD
;
A
#
# COMPACT_ATOMS: atom_id res chain seq x y z
N MET A 1 -31.05 -19.30 -6.35
CA MET A 1 -30.88 -17.95 -6.93
C MET A 1 -30.91 -16.85 -5.87
N ARG A 2 -30.17 -16.96 -4.75
CA ARG A 2 -30.24 -15.97 -3.65
C ARG A 2 -29.25 -14.79 -3.76
N CYS A 3 -28.34 -14.82 -4.74
CA CYS A 3 -27.26 -13.81 -4.87
C CYS A 3 -27.40 -12.91 -6.11
N ILE A 4 -28.47 -13.04 -6.90
CA ILE A 4 -28.66 -12.27 -8.13
C ILE A 4 -29.60 -11.09 -7.83
N PRO A 5 -29.20 -9.84 -8.11
CA PRO A 5 -30.08 -8.68 -7.96
C PRO A 5 -31.32 -8.77 -8.86
N GLU A 6 -32.44 -8.18 -8.43
CA GLU A 6 -33.72 -8.25 -9.16
C GLU A 6 -33.66 -7.64 -10.56
N ASN A 7 -32.84 -6.60 -10.77
CA ASN A 7 -32.65 -5.93 -12.06
C ASN A 7 -31.32 -6.32 -12.73
N ALA A 8 -30.84 -7.54 -12.51
CA ALA A 8 -29.61 -8.00 -13.13
C ALA A 8 -29.79 -8.24 -14.64
N GLU A 9 -28.90 -7.66 -15.43
CA GLU A 9 -28.72 -8.00 -16.84
C GLU A 9 -27.50 -8.91 -17.01
N CYS A 10 -27.48 -9.72 -18.07
CA CYS A 10 -26.43 -10.68 -18.38
C CYS A 10 -25.45 -10.14 -19.44
N ALA A 11 -24.18 -10.50 -19.31
CA ALA A 11 -23.15 -10.33 -20.32
C ALA A 11 -22.66 -11.71 -20.76
N GLU A 12 -22.90 -12.05 -22.01
CA GLU A 12 -22.60 -13.37 -22.58
C GLU A 12 -21.25 -13.35 -23.30
N VAL A 13 -20.41 -14.36 -23.07
CA VAL A 13 -19.07 -14.46 -23.65
C VAL A 13 -18.98 -15.79 -24.41
N LEU A 14 -19.13 -15.69 -25.73
CA LEU A 14 -19.14 -16.82 -26.65
C LEU A 14 -17.79 -16.99 -27.32
N ILE A 15 -17.22 -18.19 -27.19
CA ILE A 15 -15.87 -18.48 -27.66
C ILE A 15 -15.89 -19.80 -28.40
N GLY A 16 -15.24 -19.84 -29.55
CA GLY A 16 -15.16 -21.05 -30.35
C GLY A 16 -13.92 -21.12 -31.22
N SER A 17 -13.54 -22.33 -31.58
CA SER A 17 -12.53 -22.58 -32.60
C SER A 17 -13.18 -23.17 -33.85
N MET A 18 -12.76 -22.69 -35.01
CA MET A 18 -13.23 -23.14 -36.32
C MET A 18 -12.03 -23.28 -37.26
N ARG A 19 -11.76 -24.50 -37.70
CA ARG A 19 -10.56 -24.85 -38.50
C ARG A 19 -10.50 -24.13 -39.86
N GLN A 20 -11.64 -23.66 -40.36
CA GLN A 20 -11.77 -22.98 -41.65
C GLN A 20 -11.38 -21.49 -41.59
N LEU A 21 -11.27 -20.91 -40.39
CA LEU A 21 -10.88 -19.51 -40.24
C LEU A 21 -9.36 -19.38 -40.29
N THR A 22 -8.86 -18.44 -41.09
CA THR A 22 -7.44 -18.09 -41.15
C THR A 22 -7.04 -17.02 -40.13
N ARG A 23 -8.01 -16.25 -39.63
CA ARG A 23 -7.82 -15.17 -38.65
C ARG A 23 -8.98 -15.17 -37.64
N PRO A 24 -8.73 -14.74 -36.38
CA PRO A 24 -9.79 -14.60 -35.40
C PRO A 24 -10.76 -13.49 -35.79
N ILE A 25 -12.04 -13.72 -35.52
CA ILE A 25 -13.15 -12.78 -35.68
C ILE A 25 -13.65 -12.45 -34.28
N MET A 26 -13.71 -11.16 -33.99
CA MET A 26 -14.19 -10.62 -32.71
C MET A 26 -15.36 -9.69 -32.95
N ALA A 27 -16.42 -9.83 -32.16
CA ALA A 27 -17.52 -8.89 -32.12
C ALA A 27 -17.90 -8.57 -30.67
N PHE A 28 -18.13 -7.29 -30.40
CA PHE A 28 -18.69 -6.82 -29.13
C PHE A 28 -20.00 -6.11 -29.43
N VAL A 29 -21.08 -6.59 -28.82
CA VAL A 29 -22.43 -6.10 -29.06
C VAL A 29 -23.03 -5.66 -27.73
N ARG A 30 -23.54 -4.42 -27.70
CA ARG A 30 -24.39 -3.93 -26.62
C ARG A 30 -25.79 -3.73 -27.16
N LEU A 31 -26.75 -4.49 -26.64
CA LEU A 31 -28.16 -4.33 -26.97
C LEU A 31 -28.70 -3.02 -26.36
N SER A 32 -29.65 -2.38 -27.04
CA SER A 32 -30.26 -1.13 -26.57
C SER A 32 -31.12 -1.36 -25.32
N GLN A 33 -31.77 -2.52 -25.25
CA GLN A 33 -32.54 -3.03 -24.12
C GLN A 33 -32.15 -4.49 -23.89
N GLY A 34 -32.06 -4.90 -22.62
CA GLY A 34 -31.78 -6.28 -22.27
C GLY A 34 -32.92 -7.19 -22.76
N GLN A 35 -32.59 -8.29 -23.42
CA GLN A 35 -33.57 -9.24 -23.95
C GLN A 35 -33.29 -10.65 -23.46
N ILE A 36 -34.34 -11.38 -23.08
CA ILE A 36 -34.22 -12.80 -22.76
C ILE A 36 -34.10 -13.54 -24.09
N ILE A 37 -32.96 -14.20 -24.32
CA ILE A 37 -32.71 -15.00 -25.51
C ILE A 37 -32.75 -16.46 -25.12
N ASP A 38 -33.65 -17.22 -25.73
CA ASP A 38 -33.83 -18.64 -25.43
C ASP A 38 -32.54 -19.43 -25.71
N ASN A 39 -32.19 -20.34 -24.80
CA ASN A 39 -31.02 -21.22 -24.85
C ASN A 39 -29.65 -20.53 -24.91
N MET A 40 -29.57 -19.23 -24.62
CA MET A 40 -28.26 -18.55 -24.52
C MET A 40 -27.71 -18.54 -23.10
N THR A 41 -28.55 -18.36 -22.09
CA THR A 41 -28.13 -18.25 -20.69
C THR A 41 -28.70 -19.38 -19.85
N GLU A 42 -27.92 -19.88 -18.88
CA GLU A 42 -28.37 -20.91 -17.94
C GLU A 42 -29.52 -20.41 -17.03
N VAL A 43 -29.49 -19.12 -16.70
CA VAL A 43 -30.50 -18.42 -15.90
C VAL A 43 -31.30 -17.51 -16.84
N PRO A 44 -32.64 -17.41 -16.72
CA PRO A 44 -33.47 -16.55 -17.57
C PRO A 44 -33.30 -15.07 -17.21
N LEU A 45 -32.13 -14.52 -17.50
CA LEU A 45 -31.79 -13.10 -17.32
C LEU A 45 -31.77 -12.40 -18.69
N PRO A 46 -32.17 -11.13 -18.76
CA PRO A 46 -32.07 -10.36 -19.98
C PRO A 46 -30.60 -10.15 -20.36
N VAL A 47 -30.19 -10.62 -21.53
CA VAL A 47 -28.86 -10.41 -22.11
C VAL A 47 -28.75 -8.97 -22.57
N ARG A 48 -27.71 -8.26 -22.12
CA ARG A 48 -27.40 -6.87 -22.50
C ARG A 48 -26.16 -6.77 -23.36
N PHE A 49 -25.15 -7.56 -23.05
CA PHE A 49 -23.87 -7.57 -23.76
C PHE A 49 -23.61 -8.96 -24.33
N ILE A 50 -23.08 -9.00 -25.54
CA ILE A 50 -22.63 -10.24 -26.19
C ILE A 50 -21.22 -9.99 -26.71
N PHE A 51 -20.28 -10.81 -26.26
CA PHE A 51 -18.95 -10.89 -26.81
C PHE A 51 -18.82 -12.20 -27.59
N LEU A 52 -18.32 -12.11 -28.82
CA LEU A 52 -18.08 -13.26 -29.68
C LEU A 52 -16.62 -13.27 -30.12
N LEU A 53 -15.94 -14.39 -29.89
CA LEU A 53 -14.60 -14.65 -30.40
C LEU A 53 -14.56 -16.03 -31.06
N ILE A 54 -14.40 -16.06 -32.37
CA ILE A 54 -14.23 -17.30 -33.11
C ILE A 54 -12.96 -17.22 -33.95
N GLY A 55 -12.08 -18.20 -33.87
CA GLY A 55 -10.85 -18.19 -34.67
C GLY A 55 -10.30 -19.59 -35.00
N PRO A 56 -9.13 -19.67 -35.66
CA PRO A 56 -8.44 -20.94 -35.92
C PRO A 56 -8.16 -21.70 -34.62
N ALA A 57 -7.95 -23.02 -34.68
CA ALA A 57 -7.62 -23.84 -33.52
C ALA A 57 -6.41 -23.28 -32.75
N MET A 58 -6.68 -22.78 -31.54
CA MET A 58 -5.77 -22.13 -30.60
C MET A 58 -6.29 -22.43 -29.20
N ASP A 59 -5.40 -22.73 -28.26
CA ASP A 59 -5.79 -23.14 -26.90
C ASP A 59 -6.16 -21.93 -26.03
N GLU A 60 -5.55 -20.77 -26.30
CA GLU A 60 -5.59 -19.54 -25.52
C GLU A 60 -6.92 -18.78 -25.55
N TYR A 61 -7.89 -19.20 -26.39
CA TYR A 61 -9.18 -18.50 -26.47
C TYR A 61 -9.98 -18.61 -25.18
N LEU A 62 -9.85 -19.72 -24.45
CA LEU A 62 -10.55 -19.90 -23.19
C LEU A 62 -10.07 -18.87 -22.14
N GLU A 63 -8.77 -18.62 -22.10
CA GLU A 63 -8.13 -17.63 -21.23
C GLU A 63 -8.60 -16.21 -21.57
N ILE A 64 -8.70 -15.88 -22.86
CA ILE A 64 -9.24 -14.58 -23.32
C ILE A 64 -10.69 -14.42 -22.83
N GLY A 65 -11.48 -15.48 -22.91
CA GLY A 65 -12.82 -15.53 -22.35
C GLY A 65 -12.90 -15.22 -20.87
N ARG A 66 -12.12 -15.96 -20.09
CA ARG A 66 -12.05 -15.79 -18.64
C ARG A 66 -11.61 -14.38 -18.27
N ALA A 67 -10.66 -13.81 -19.00
CA ALA A 67 -10.23 -12.43 -18.80
C ALA A 67 -11.37 -11.43 -19.05
N LEU A 68 -12.12 -11.58 -20.14
CA LEU A 68 -13.27 -10.74 -20.47
C LEU A 68 -14.43 -10.88 -19.48
N SER A 69 -14.77 -12.10 -19.06
CA SER A 69 -15.81 -12.32 -18.04
C SER A 69 -15.42 -11.71 -16.70
N THR A 70 -14.13 -11.78 -16.34
CA THR A 70 -13.61 -11.15 -15.13
C THR A 70 -13.68 -9.62 -15.23
N LEU A 71 -13.38 -9.08 -16.41
CA LEU A 71 -13.48 -7.64 -16.67
C LEU A 71 -14.92 -7.12 -16.45
N PHE A 72 -15.92 -7.82 -16.97
CA PHE A 72 -17.34 -7.50 -16.76
C PHE A 72 -17.82 -7.67 -15.30
N SER A 73 -17.09 -8.43 -14.49
CA SER A 73 -17.38 -8.56 -13.06
C SER A 73 -17.00 -7.30 -12.27
N THR A 74 -16.18 -6.41 -12.84
CA THR A 74 -15.81 -5.14 -12.20
C THR A 74 -16.85 -4.04 -12.46
N MET A 75 -17.12 -3.25 -11.42
CA MET A 75 -18.08 -2.14 -11.51
C MET A 75 -17.60 -1.05 -12.48
N ASP A 76 -16.32 -0.69 -12.43
CA ASP A 76 -15.75 0.39 -13.24
C ASP A 76 -15.86 0.10 -14.74
N PHE A 77 -15.48 -1.12 -15.17
CA PHE A 77 -15.61 -1.50 -16.58
C PHE A 77 -17.07 -1.63 -17.01
N ARG A 78 -17.94 -2.19 -16.14
CA ARG A 78 -19.37 -2.30 -16.45
C ARG A 78 -19.99 -0.92 -16.70
N GLU A 79 -19.71 0.06 -15.85
CA GLU A 79 -20.16 1.45 -16.06
C GLU A 79 -19.64 2.04 -17.36
N ALA A 80 -18.35 1.85 -17.66
CA ALA A 80 -17.76 2.28 -18.93
C ALA A 80 -18.44 1.61 -20.13
N ALA A 81 -18.75 0.31 -20.06
CA ALA A 81 -19.42 -0.42 -21.14
C ALA A 81 -20.87 0.04 -21.38
N TYR A 82 -21.60 0.42 -20.32
CA TYR A 82 -22.93 1.02 -20.46
C TYR A 82 -22.90 2.43 -21.06
N GLN A 83 -21.85 3.20 -20.79
CA GLN A 83 -21.73 4.59 -21.24
C GLN A 83 -20.99 4.75 -22.58
N ALA A 84 -20.26 3.73 -23.02
CA ALA A 84 -19.45 3.78 -24.23
C ALA A 84 -20.29 4.17 -25.46
N MET A 85 -19.81 5.14 -26.23
CA MET A 85 -20.40 5.51 -27.51
C MET A 85 -19.55 4.95 -28.66
N ASP A 86 -18.24 4.86 -28.45
CA ASP A 86 -17.27 4.39 -29.43
C ASP A 86 -16.41 3.24 -28.91
N ARG A 87 -15.76 2.52 -29.84
CA ARG A 87 -14.75 1.50 -29.52
C ARG A 87 -13.65 2.01 -28.58
N ARG A 88 -13.30 3.29 -28.69
CA ARG A 88 -12.23 3.91 -27.88
C ARG A 88 -12.59 3.94 -26.41
N ASP A 89 -13.86 4.15 -26.06
CA ASP A 89 -14.31 4.21 -24.68
C ASP A 89 -14.20 2.84 -24.01
N LEU A 90 -14.55 1.77 -24.74
CA LEU A 90 -14.35 0.39 -24.27
C LEU A 90 -12.87 0.07 -24.08
N LEU A 91 -12.01 0.47 -25.03
CA LEU A 91 -10.56 0.27 -24.92
C LEU A 91 -9.96 1.05 -23.75
N ASN A 92 -10.46 2.26 -23.48
CA ASN A 92 -10.05 3.03 -22.31
C ASN A 92 -10.47 2.32 -21.02
N GLY A 93 -11.69 1.77 -20.95
CA GLY A 93 -12.12 0.98 -19.79
C GLY A 93 -11.27 -0.27 -19.57
N VAL A 94 -10.83 -0.95 -20.64
CA VAL A 94 -9.86 -2.06 -20.55
C VAL A 94 -8.53 -1.57 -20.00
N ASN A 95 -8.00 -0.45 -20.53
CA ASN A 95 -6.73 0.11 -20.09
C ASN A 95 -6.76 0.57 -18.62
N ASP A 96 -7.87 1.14 -18.17
CA ASP A 96 -8.06 1.54 -16.77
C ASP A 96 -8.03 0.30 -15.85
N PHE A 97 -8.71 -0.77 -16.25
CA PHE A 97 -8.64 -2.04 -15.53
C PHE A 97 -7.21 -2.62 -15.50
N LEU A 98 -6.49 -2.61 -16.62
CA LEU A 98 -5.11 -3.10 -16.69
C LEU A 98 -4.16 -2.25 -15.83
N THR A 99 -4.38 -0.94 -15.77
CA THR A 99 -3.58 -0.02 -14.95
C THR A 99 -3.79 -0.28 -13.45
N ASP A 100 -4.99 -0.65 -13.05
CA ASP A 100 -5.33 -1.00 -11.67
C ASP A 100 -5.00 -2.46 -11.30
N SER A 101 -4.68 -3.29 -12.29
CA SER A 101 -4.39 -4.71 -12.10
C SER A 101 -2.99 -4.93 -11.54
N ILE A 102 -2.87 -5.84 -10.59
CA ILE A 102 -1.59 -6.24 -9.99
C ILE A 102 -1.15 -7.54 -10.65
N VAL A 103 0.03 -7.54 -11.25
CA VAL A 103 0.65 -8.76 -11.78
C VAL A 103 1.46 -9.40 -10.67
N LEU A 104 1.12 -10.65 -10.33
CA LEU A 104 1.92 -11.46 -9.42
C LEU A 104 2.95 -12.23 -10.25
N PRO A 105 4.27 -12.03 -10.01
CA PRO A 105 5.30 -12.85 -10.65
C PRO A 105 5.16 -14.30 -10.18
N PRO A 106 5.72 -15.31 -10.87
CA PRO A 106 5.72 -16.68 -10.37
C PRO A 106 6.54 -16.78 -9.06
N GLY A 107 5.97 -17.41 -8.04
CA GLY A 107 6.60 -17.59 -6.73
C GLY A 107 5.63 -18.12 -5.68
N ASP A 108 6.17 -18.51 -4.53
CA ASP A 108 5.37 -18.93 -3.38
C ASP A 108 4.90 -17.70 -2.60
N PHE A 109 3.61 -17.37 -2.72
CA PHE A 109 3.01 -16.23 -2.02
C PHE A 109 2.16 -16.68 -0.84
N ASP A 110 2.63 -16.38 0.36
CA ASP A 110 1.83 -16.49 1.56
C ASP A 110 0.87 -15.31 1.70
N LYS A 111 -0.27 -15.54 2.36
CA LYS A 111 -1.31 -14.52 2.58
C LYS A 111 -0.74 -13.26 3.25
N GLU A 112 0.18 -13.44 4.19
CA GLU A 112 0.81 -12.33 4.93
C GLU A 112 1.66 -11.44 4.03
N LEU A 113 2.27 -12.00 2.97
CA LEU A 113 3.07 -11.24 2.01
C LEU A 113 2.19 -10.49 0.99
N LEU A 114 0.97 -10.97 0.74
CA LEU A 114 0.04 -10.36 -0.21
C LEU A 114 -0.76 -9.19 0.38
N LEU A 115 -1.07 -9.23 1.68
CA LEU A 115 -1.87 -8.20 2.36
C LEU A 115 -1.29 -6.78 2.16
N PRO A 116 0.01 -6.52 2.40
CA PRO A 116 0.58 -5.19 2.19
C PRO A 116 0.45 -4.72 0.74
N ILE A 117 0.66 -5.60 -0.23
CA ILE A 117 0.59 -5.27 -1.66
C ILE A 117 -0.84 -4.87 -2.05
N ILE A 118 -1.82 -5.65 -1.60
CA ILE A 118 -3.24 -5.41 -1.88
C ILE A 118 -3.70 -4.13 -1.20
N GLU A 119 -3.32 -3.89 0.06
CA GLU A 119 -3.65 -2.66 0.77
C GLU A 119 -3.07 -1.44 0.06
N THR A 120 -1.78 -1.49 -0.30
CA THR A 120 -1.12 -0.38 -1.01
C THR A 120 -1.81 -0.06 -2.34
N ALA A 121 -2.24 -1.09 -3.08
CA ALA A 121 -2.99 -0.90 -4.33
C ALA A 121 -4.39 -0.29 -4.09
N LYS A 122 -5.12 -0.76 -3.08
CA LYS A 122 -6.41 -0.18 -2.66
C LYS A 122 -6.25 1.29 -2.26
N PHE A 123 -5.22 1.63 -1.49
CA PHE A 123 -4.92 3.00 -1.10
C PHE A 123 -4.59 3.90 -2.29
N LYS A 124 -3.81 3.41 -3.26
CA LYS A 124 -3.52 4.14 -4.51
C LYS A 124 -4.80 4.45 -5.29
N LYS A 125 -5.67 3.45 -5.47
CA LYS A 125 -6.96 3.61 -6.18
C LYS A 125 -7.90 4.59 -5.46
N LEU A 126 -7.99 4.51 -4.13
CA LEU A 126 -8.78 5.45 -3.32
C LEU A 126 -8.28 6.89 -3.45
N ASN A 127 -6.96 7.09 -3.41
CA ASN A 127 -6.33 8.41 -3.51
C ASN A 127 -6.47 9.01 -4.92
N ALA A 128 -6.38 8.20 -5.98
CA ALA A 128 -6.65 8.64 -7.35
C ALA A 128 -8.11 9.14 -7.51
N LYS A 129 -9.09 8.39 -6.99
CA LYS A 129 -10.52 8.76 -7.02
C LYS A 129 -10.85 10.02 -6.19
N ARG A 130 -10.13 10.25 -5.09
CA ARG A 130 -10.22 11.49 -4.29
C ARG A 130 -9.67 12.70 -5.06
N ARG A 131 -8.60 12.52 -5.84
CA ARG A 131 -8.00 13.60 -6.66
C ARG A 131 -8.93 14.00 -7.81
N SER A 132 -9.54 13.05 -8.52
CA SER A 132 -10.48 13.36 -9.62
C SER A 132 -11.77 14.05 -9.14
N THR A 133 -12.24 13.72 -7.93
CA THR A 133 -13.43 14.35 -7.34
C THR A 133 -13.14 15.79 -6.89
N ARG A 134 -11.92 16.06 -6.40
CA ARG A 134 -11.48 17.41 -6.00
C ARG A 134 -11.31 18.38 -7.18
N THR A 135 -10.82 17.92 -8.32
CA THR A 135 -10.75 18.75 -9.54
C THR A 135 -12.13 19.03 -10.16
N ARG A 136 -13.13 18.16 -9.93
CA ARG A 136 -14.49 18.37 -10.44
C ARG A 136 -15.34 19.31 -9.56
N SER A 137 -15.08 19.40 -8.25
CA SER A 137 -15.79 20.34 -7.37
C SER A 137 -15.33 21.80 -7.54
N GLN A 138 -14.07 22.04 -7.91
CA GLN A 138 -13.57 23.41 -8.11
C GLN A 138 -14.22 24.16 -9.30
N HIS A 139 -14.93 23.48 -10.21
CA HIS A 139 -15.58 24.12 -11.36
C HIS A 139 -17.11 24.25 -11.24
N SER A 140 -17.76 23.63 -10.25
CA SER A 140 -19.22 23.73 -10.05
C SER A 140 -19.65 24.57 -8.85
N ASP A 141 -18.74 24.95 -7.95
CA ASP A 141 -19.06 25.63 -6.68
C ASP A 141 -19.22 27.16 -6.77
N ARG A 142 -19.70 27.69 -7.91
CA ARG A 142 -20.09 29.13 -8.01
C ARG A 142 -21.57 29.38 -8.27
N LEU A 143 -22.40 28.35 -8.44
CA LEU A 143 -23.84 28.51 -8.64
C LEU A 143 -24.61 27.37 -7.96
N ASN A 144 -24.96 27.57 -6.68
CA ASN A 144 -26.16 27.09 -5.97
C ASN A 144 -25.86 26.74 -4.50
N ASP A 145 -25.62 27.76 -3.69
CA ASP A 145 -25.80 27.69 -2.24
C ASP A 145 -27.28 27.93 -1.90
N GLN A 146 -28.12 26.92 -2.11
CA GLN A 146 -29.33 26.77 -1.31
C GLN A 146 -29.92 25.37 -1.46
N GLU A 147 -30.16 24.74 -0.31
CA GLU A 147 -30.90 23.50 -0.10
C GLU A 147 -30.26 22.19 -0.57
N ARG A 148 -29.69 21.46 0.41
CA ARG A 148 -30.13 20.09 0.76
C ARG A 148 -29.46 19.62 2.06
N ARG A 149 -30.27 19.50 3.11
CA ARG A 149 -29.88 18.84 4.37
C ARG A 149 -29.76 17.33 4.10
N PRO A 150 -28.65 16.65 4.44
CA PRO A 150 -28.63 15.20 4.39
C PRO A 150 -29.31 14.59 5.62
N SER A 151 -30.17 13.62 5.36
CA SER A 151 -31.01 12.88 6.30
C SER A 151 -30.17 12.10 7.34
N GLN A 152 -30.63 12.13 8.59
CA GLN A 152 -29.97 11.57 9.79
C GLN A 152 -29.61 10.08 9.72
N VAL A 153 -30.21 9.32 8.79
CA VAL A 153 -29.96 7.88 8.59
C VAL A 153 -28.51 7.59 8.15
N SER A 154 -27.87 8.54 7.44
CA SER A 154 -26.48 8.41 6.99
C SER A 154 -25.45 8.54 8.13
N LYS A 155 -25.78 9.20 9.25
CA LYS A 155 -24.89 9.33 10.40
C LYS A 155 -24.81 8.07 11.25
N ILE A 156 -25.89 7.28 11.31
CA ILE A 156 -25.96 6.08 12.15
C ILE A 156 -25.14 4.93 11.51
N LEU A 157 -25.14 4.82 10.18
CA LEU A 157 -24.32 3.83 9.49
C LEU A 157 -22.82 4.21 9.50
N PHE A 158 -22.51 5.51 9.59
CA PHE A 158 -21.15 6.05 9.69
C PHE A 158 -20.52 5.86 11.08
N SER A 159 -21.32 5.80 12.16
CA SER A 159 -20.81 5.62 13.52
C SER A 159 -20.43 4.17 13.85
N GLN A 160 -21.01 3.16 13.20
CA GLN A 160 -20.74 1.75 13.53
C GLN A 160 -19.52 1.16 12.82
N ILE A 161 -19.03 1.77 11.75
CA ILE A 161 -17.80 1.34 11.05
C ILE A 161 -16.55 2.02 11.65
N SER A 162 -16.74 3.10 12.42
CA SER A 162 -15.67 3.92 12.99
C SER A 162 -15.12 3.40 14.33
N THR A 163 -15.63 2.28 14.86
CA THR A 163 -15.29 1.80 16.22
C THR A 163 -14.19 0.76 16.31
N SER A 164 -13.49 0.43 15.21
CA SER A 164 -12.47 -0.65 15.23
C SER A 164 -11.12 -0.26 14.61
N SER A 165 -10.87 1.02 14.40
CA SER A 165 -9.59 1.50 13.86
C SER A 165 -9.23 2.77 14.58
N HIS A 166 -8.16 2.70 15.38
CA HIS A 166 -7.61 3.87 16.05
C HIS A 166 -7.49 5.04 15.07
N ASP A 167 -8.17 6.13 15.41
CA ASP A 167 -8.16 7.43 14.75
C ASP A 167 -6.73 7.98 14.73
N LYS A 168 -5.97 7.70 13.67
CA LYS A 168 -4.78 8.47 13.31
C LYS A 168 -5.13 9.24 12.06
N GLN A 169 -5.49 10.50 12.27
CA GLN A 169 -5.59 11.50 11.22
C GLN A 169 -4.33 11.45 10.33
N ASP A 170 -4.52 11.08 9.06
CA ASP A 170 -3.57 11.24 7.95
C ASP A 170 -3.28 12.74 7.76
N GLU A 171 -2.42 13.26 8.63
CA GLU A 171 -1.93 14.63 8.57
C GLU A 171 -0.68 14.67 7.70
N ASP A 172 -0.78 15.40 6.60
CA ASP A 172 0.25 15.55 5.58
C ASP A 172 1.62 15.92 6.19
N PRO A 173 2.67 15.08 6.00
CA PRO A 173 3.99 15.25 6.65
C PRO A 173 4.72 16.53 6.25
N PHE A 174 4.24 17.25 5.23
CA PHE A 174 4.83 18.51 4.76
C PHE A 174 4.09 19.77 5.23
N GLN A 175 3.06 19.63 6.09
CA GLN A 175 2.38 20.80 6.63
C GLN A 175 3.33 21.64 7.50
N ARG A 176 3.54 22.91 7.10
CA ARG A 176 4.37 23.85 7.85
C ARG A 176 3.74 24.15 9.20
N SER A 177 4.48 23.86 10.28
CA SER A 177 4.02 24.02 11.66
C SER A 177 3.92 25.47 12.16
N GLY A 178 4.32 26.48 11.37
CA GLY A 178 4.21 27.90 11.71
C GLY A 178 5.12 28.42 12.84
N PHE A 179 5.78 27.53 13.60
CA PHE A 179 6.73 27.86 14.67
C PHE A 179 8.09 27.19 14.46
N VAL A 180 9.17 27.80 14.96
CA VAL A 180 10.50 27.18 14.96
C VAL A 180 10.44 25.88 15.77
N PHE A 181 10.96 24.79 15.21
CA PHE A 181 10.89 23.42 15.76
C PHE A 181 9.49 22.79 15.95
N GLY A 182 8.41 23.42 15.45
CA GLY A 182 7.06 22.90 15.66
C GLY A 182 6.81 21.51 15.03
N GLY A 183 7.50 21.18 13.93
CA GLY A 183 7.47 19.85 13.33
C GLY A 183 8.06 18.77 14.24
N VAL A 184 9.18 19.07 14.91
CA VAL A 184 9.84 18.15 15.86
C VAL A 184 8.96 17.91 17.09
N TYR A 185 8.34 18.96 17.61
CA TYR A 185 7.40 18.84 18.74
C TYR A 185 6.18 17.97 18.39
N ARG A 186 5.60 18.17 17.19
CA ARG A 186 4.48 17.36 16.69
C ARG A 186 4.85 15.89 16.54
N GLU A 187 6.04 15.62 16.01
CA GLU A 187 6.58 14.27 15.84
C GLU A 187 6.86 13.60 17.19
N MET A 188 7.52 14.29 18.12
CA MET A 188 7.77 13.77 19.48
C MET A 188 6.47 13.44 20.23
N ARG A 189 5.46 14.32 20.16
CA ARG A 189 4.18 14.10 20.84
C ARG A 189 3.46 12.85 20.31
N ARG A 190 3.48 12.62 19.00
CA ARG A 190 2.89 11.43 18.37
C ARG A 190 3.65 10.15 18.73
N ARG A 191 4.98 10.21 18.73
CA ARG A 191 5.83 9.06 19.04
C ARG A 191 5.73 8.68 20.53
N TYR A 192 5.54 9.64 21.42
CA TYR A 192 5.43 9.39 22.87
C TYR A 192 4.29 8.43 23.24
N GLU A 193 3.15 8.48 22.54
CA GLU A 193 2.01 7.58 22.79
C GLU A 193 2.35 6.11 22.52
N HIS A 194 3.27 5.85 21.58
CA HIS A 194 3.69 4.50 21.16
C HIS A 194 4.92 4.02 21.92
N TYR A 195 5.62 4.90 22.64
CA TYR A 195 6.84 4.55 23.36
C TYR A 195 6.58 3.43 24.39
N LYS A 196 5.41 3.41 25.02
CA LYS A 196 5.05 2.35 25.97
C LYS A 196 4.91 0.98 25.29
N SER A 197 4.29 0.91 24.11
CA SER A 197 4.14 -0.35 23.39
C SER A 197 5.49 -0.90 22.94
N ASP A 198 6.44 -0.03 22.55
CA ASP A 198 7.74 -0.44 22.04
C ASP A 198 8.57 -1.22 23.08
N PHE A 199 8.48 -0.89 24.38
CA PHE A 199 9.18 -1.66 25.44
C PHE A 199 8.55 -3.02 25.72
N PHE A 200 7.22 -3.13 25.64
CA PHE A 200 6.53 -4.39 25.91
C PHE A 200 6.59 -5.33 24.70
N ASP A 201 6.58 -4.80 23.48
CA ASP A 201 6.69 -5.57 22.24
C ASP A 201 8.13 -6.05 21.97
N ALA A 202 9.13 -5.34 22.52
CA ALA A 202 10.54 -5.76 22.46
C ALA A 202 10.85 -7.05 23.25
N PHE A 203 9.93 -7.58 24.05
CA PHE A 203 10.11 -8.81 24.83
C PHE A 203 9.92 -10.09 23.99
N SER A 204 10.56 -10.15 22.82
CA SER A 204 10.59 -11.32 21.95
C SER A 204 11.97 -11.99 21.96
N LEU A 205 12.01 -13.32 21.79
CA LEU A 205 13.28 -14.07 21.77
C LEU A 205 14.22 -13.59 20.65
N ASN A 206 13.67 -13.16 19.51
CA ASN A 206 14.46 -12.62 18.40
C ASN A 206 15.13 -11.28 18.75
N CYS A 207 14.47 -10.44 19.55
CA CYS A 207 15.05 -9.20 20.05
C CYS A 207 16.20 -9.47 21.04
N LEU A 208 16.04 -10.50 21.90
CA LEU A 208 17.10 -10.90 22.84
C LEU A 208 18.37 -11.38 22.12
N VAL A 209 18.23 -12.18 21.05
CA VAL A 209 19.37 -12.63 20.23
C VAL A 209 20.08 -11.43 19.58
N SER A 210 19.31 -10.48 19.05
CA SER A 210 19.83 -9.26 18.44
C SER A 210 20.59 -8.37 19.44
N LEU A 211 20.09 -8.28 20.68
CA LEU A 211 20.75 -7.55 21.77
C LEU A 211 22.13 -8.15 22.11
N ILE A 212 22.20 -9.48 22.27
CA ILE A 212 23.45 -10.18 22.59
C ILE A 212 24.46 -10.03 21.43
N PHE A 213 24.00 -10.17 20.19
CA PHE A 213 24.83 -9.98 19.02
C PHE A 213 25.40 -8.57 18.94
N MET A 214 24.55 -7.56 19.11
CA MET A 214 24.94 -6.15 19.05
C MET A 214 25.90 -5.77 20.19
N PHE A 215 25.72 -6.34 21.38
CA PHE A 215 26.66 -6.20 22.50
C PHE A 215 28.06 -6.69 22.13
N ILE A 216 28.18 -7.91 21.60
CA ILE A 216 29.48 -8.48 21.20
C ILE A 216 30.10 -7.67 20.05
N ALA A 217 29.28 -7.25 19.08
CA ALA A 217 29.73 -6.45 17.95
C ALA A 217 30.31 -5.08 18.38
N CYS A 218 29.75 -4.46 19.42
CA CYS A 218 30.23 -3.18 19.95
C CYS A 218 31.37 -3.35 20.98
N LEU A 219 31.45 -4.50 21.65
CA LEU A 219 32.47 -4.79 22.65
C LEU A 219 33.86 -4.86 22.01
N ALA A 220 34.01 -5.57 20.89
CA ALA A 220 35.33 -5.79 20.28
C ALA A 220 36.03 -4.48 19.87
N PRO A 221 35.38 -3.52 19.16
CA PRO A 221 35.96 -2.21 18.88
C PRO A 221 36.27 -1.41 20.15
N ALA A 222 35.39 -1.44 21.16
CA ALA A 222 35.63 -0.70 22.40
C ALA A 222 36.87 -1.22 23.15
N LEU A 223 37.06 -2.54 23.18
CA LEU A 223 38.23 -3.17 23.79
C LEU A 223 39.52 -2.85 23.03
N THR A 224 39.50 -2.95 21.69
CA THR A 224 40.70 -2.69 20.88
C THR A 224 41.12 -1.22 20.95
N PHE A 225 40.18 -0.29 20.77
CA PHE A 225 40.49 1.14 20.86
C PHE A 225 40.83 1.57 22.29
N GLY A 226 40.17 1.02 23.30
CA GLY A 226 40.51 1.28 24.70
C GLY A 226 41.92 0.79 25.08
N GLY A 227 42.37 -0.34 24.51
CA GLY A 227 43.74 -0.83 24.70
C GLY A 227 44.78 0.06 24.03
N ILE A 228 44.55 0.49 22.80
CA ILE A 228 45.48 1.39 22.09
C ILE A 228 45.55 2.76 22.79
N ILE A 229 44.43 3.29 23.27
CA ILE A 229 44.40 4.54 24.04
C ILE A 229 45.15 4.37 25.37
N ALA A 230 45.06 3.21 26.04
CA ALA A 230 45.82 2.95 27.26
C ALA A 230 47.33 3.04 27.05
N ASP A 231 47.82 2.43 25.96
CA ASP A 231 49.24 2.46 25.60
C ASP A 231 49.70 3.88 25.24
N LYS A 232 48.85 4.65 24.55
CA LYS A 232 49.17 6.02 24.09
C LYS A 232 49.06 7.09 25.18
N THR A 233 48.17 6.92 26.15
CA THR A 233 47.90 7.94 27.19
C THR A 233 48.62 7.68 28.51
N ASN A 234 49.67 6.84 28.52
CA ASN A 234 50.36 6.40 29.75
C ASN A 234 49.39 5.80 30.78
N ASN A 235 48.43 5.00 30.32
CA ASN A 235 47.42 4.32 31.14
C ASN A 235 46.52 5.27 31.95
N ARG A 236 46.32 6.51 31.47
CA ARG A 236 45.39 7.48 32.07
C ARG A 236 43.95 7.31 31.57
N LEU A 237 43.78 6.91 30.32
CA LEU A 237 42.52 6.44 29.76
C LEU A 237 42.72 5.00 29.30
N GLY A 238 41.92 4.08 29.83
CA GLY A 238 42.00 2.67 29.48
C GLY A 238 40.70 2.11 28.96
N VAL A 239 40.65 0.78 28.94
CA VAL A 239 39.50 0.01 28.46
C VAL A 239 38.25 0.27 29.31
N ASN A 240 38.40 0.45 30.62
CA ASN A 240 37.27 0.64 31.53
C ASN A 240 36.57 1.98 31.29
N GLU A 241 37.35 3.06 31.15
CA GLU A 241 36.85 4.40 30.86
C GLU A 241 36.16 4.43 29.50
N MET A 242 36.75 3.73 28.53
CA MET A 242 36.21 3.61 27.18
C MET A 242 34.86 2.90 27.14
N LEU A 243 34.69 1.82 27.91
CA LEU A 243 33.44 1.07 28.01
C LEU A 243 32.34 1.89 28.69
N ILE A 244 32.68 2.62 29.77
CA ILE A 244 31.75 3.48 30.48
C ILE A 244 31.32 4.64 29.59
N ALA A 245 32.25 5.32 28.93
CA ALA A 245 31.96 6.43 28.02
C ALA A 245 31.07 5.99 26.85
N SER A 246 31.38 4.84 26.24
CA SER A 246 30.59 4.29 25.13
C SER A 246 29.16 3.94 25.57
N SER A 247 29.00 3.40 26.78
CA SER A 247 27.69 3.04 27.35
C SER A 247 26.83 4.27 27.67
N VAL A 248 27.42 5.29 28.30
CA VAL A 248 26.72 6.56 28.62
C VAL A 248 26.31 7.28 27.34
N ASN A 249 27.20 7.37 26.35
CA ASN A 249 26.90 8.01 25.08
C ASN A 249 25.83 7.24 24.28
N GLY A 250 25.92 5.90 24.23
CA GLY A 250 24.91 5.05 23.60
C GLY A 250 23.52 5.24 24.20
N PHE A 251 23.42 5.27 25.53
CA PHE A 251 22.18 5.52 26.24
C PHE A 251 21.64 6.93 25.93
N LEU A 252 22.47 7.97 26.10
CA LEU A 252 22.04 9.34 25.90
C LEU A 252 21.57 9.59 24.47
N PHE A 253 22.29 9.08 23.48
CA PHE A 253 21.93 9.21 22.08
C PHE A 253 20.67 8.42 21.72
N GLY A 254 20.49 7.22 22.26
CA GLY A 254 19.29 6.41 22.02
C GLY A 254 17.99 7.14 22.41
N PHE A 255 18.02 7.88 23.54
CA PHE A 255 16.86 8.64 24.02
C PHE A 255 16.66 9.98 23.29
N VAL A 256 17.74 10.66 22.88
CA VAL A 256 17.67 12.05 22.38
C VAL A 256 17.63 12.13 20.85
N SER A 257 18.25 11.20 20.13
CA SER A 257 18.49 11.33 18.67
C SER A 257 17.27 11.04 17.80
N GLY A 258 16.23 10.38 18.33
CA GLY A 258 15.08 9.94 17.54
C GLY A 258 15.39 8.85 16.49
N GLN A 259 16.63 8.33 16.44
CA GLN A 259 17.07 7.26 15.55
C GLN A 259 17.78 6.15 16.35
N PRO A 260 17.03 5.17 16.88
CA PRO A 260 17.58 4.13 17.76
C PRO A 260 18.45 3.08 17.05
N LEU A 261 18.50 3.10 15.71
CA LEU A 261 19.28 2.15 14.90
C LEU A 261 20.75 2.55 14.67
N LEU A 262 21.17 3.72 15.17
CA LEU A 262 22.55 4.17 14.97
C LEU A 262 23.47 3.58 16.06
N ILE A 263 24.49 2.84 15.61
CA ILE A 263 25.51 2.27 16.49
C ILE A 263 26.60 3.31 16.73
N LEU A 264 26.76 3.72 17.99
CA LEU A 264 27.83 4.61 18.40
C LEU A 264 29.04 3.79 18.87
N GLY A 265 30.22 4.18 18.42
CA GLY A 265 31.46 3.57 18.86
C GLY A 265 32.68 4.44 18.56
N PRO A 266 33.82 4.10 19.16
CA PRO A 266 35.10 4.70 18.81
C PRO A 266 35.40 4.61 17.32
N THR A 267 36.05 5.64 16.81
CA THR A 267 36.58 5.66 15.45
C THR A 267 38.03 6.12 15.48
N GLY A 268 38.81 5.81 14.43
CA GLY A 268 40.22 6.20 14.34
C GLY A 268 40.50 7.69 14.60
N PRO A 269 39.70 8.65 14.09
CA PRO A 269 39.90 10.07 14.37
C PRO A 269 39.80 10.45 15.84
N PHE A 270 38.92 9.79 16.61
CA PHE A 270 38.80 10.00 18.05
C PHE A 270 40.10 9.63 18.78
N LEU A 271 40.72 8.52 18.36
CA LEU A 271 41.98 8.06 18.94
C LEU A 271 43.13 9.04 18.66
N VAL A 272 43.25 9.50 17.41
CA VAL A 272 44.30 10.48 17.03
C VAL A 272 44.15 11.77 17.82
N PHE A 273 42.91 12.22 18.04
CA PHE A 273 42.66 13.41 18.84
C PHE A 273 43.09 13.24 20.30
N GLU A 274 42.70 12.13 20.94
CA GLU A 274 43.10 11.83 22.34
C GLU A 274 44.62 11.68 22.48
N GLU A 275 45.29 11.02 21.53
CA GLU A 275 46.75 10.92 21.50
C GLU A 275 47.40 12.32 21.49
N MET A 276 46.94 13.23 20.62
CA MET A 276 47.46 14.61 20.57
C MET A 276 47.25 15.45 21.83
N VAL A 277 46.24 15.13 22.64
CA VAL A 277 45.94 15.85 23.89
C VAL A 277 46.81 15.37 25.05
N TYR A 278 47.24 14.10 25.00
CA TYR A 278 47.99 13.45 26.07
C TYR A 278 49.50 13.26 25.77
N ASP A 279 49.93 13.48 24.53
CA ASP A 279 51.32 13.72 24.10
C ASP A 279 51.87 15.07 24.64
#